data_AF-A0A4P7W0V4-F1
#
_entry.id   AF-A0A4P7W0V4-F1
#
_cell.length_a   1.000
_cell.length_b   1.000
_cell.length_c   1.000
_cell.angle_alpha   90.00
_cell.angle_beta   90.00
_cell.angle_gamma   90.00
#
_symmetry.space_group_name_H-M   'P 1'
#
loop_
_entity.id
_entity.type
_entity.pdbx_description
1 polymer ?
#
loop_
_entity_poly.entity_id
_entity_poly.type
_entity_poly.pdbx_seq_one_letter_code
_entity_poly.pdbx_strand_id
1 'polypeptide(L)'
;MARQKNNDNGGADYFSHDIDMRNDIKVKALRRKFSHTGYAVWCFMLEYLTDCTNFEFDYNEVSQELLASDFDVPVAELREIIVQPSAIAY
;
A
#
# COMPACT_ATOMS: atom_id res chain seq x y z
N MET A 1 11.59 -9.62 17.11
CA MET A 1 12.53 -8.58 17.59
C MET A 1 11.85 -7.24 17.36
N ALA A 2 11.80 -6.34 18.34
CA ALA A 2 11.30 -4.99 18.11
C ALA A 2 12.33 -4.26 17.22
N ARG A 3 11.94 -3.92 15.99
CA ARG A 3 12.80 -3.18 15.05
C ARG A 3 12.96 -1.76 15.60
N GLN A 4 14.21 -1.32 15.74
CA GLN A 4 14.51 0.08 16.00
C GLN A 4 14.16 0.87 14.73
N LYS A 5 13.04 1.59 14.74
CA LYS A 5 12.66 2.52 13.67
C LYS A 5 13.39 3.83 13.94
N ASN A 6 14.33 4.19 13.08
CA ASN A 6 15.01 5.48 13.13
C ASN A 6 14.21 6.44 12.25
N ASN A 7 13.70 7.50 12.86
CA ASN A 7 12.86 8.54 12.26
C ASN A 7 13.68 9.63 11.52
N ASP A 8 14.99 9.45 11.46
CA ASP A 8 15.96 10.32 10.79
C ASP A 8 15.77 10.36 9.25
N ASN A 9 14.98 9.42 8.72
CA ASN A 9 14.88 9.10 7.28
C ASN A 9 13.65 9.74 6.60
N GLY A 10 12.88 10.60 7.28
CA GLY A 10 11.67 11.22 6.71
C GLY A 10 10.46 10.28 6.53
N GLY A 11 10.55 9.04 7.02
CA GLY A 11 9.39 8.16 7.22
C GLY A 11 8.59 8.54 8.49
N ALA A 12 7.58 7.74 8.85
CA ALA A 12 6.78 8.01 10.05
C ALA A 12 6.61 6.77 10.94
N ASP A 13 6.79 6.96 12.26
CA ASP A 13 6.49 5.93 13.25
C ASP A 13 4.97 5.75 13.46
N TYR A 14 4.18 6.73 13.01
CA TYR A 14 2.73 6.75 13.14
C TYR A 14 2.06 7.44 11.95
N PHE A 15 1.03 6.82 11.39
CA PHE A 15 0.08 7.45 10.48
C PHE A 15 -1.31 7.42 11.11
N SER A 16 -2.04 8.55 11.09
CA SER A 16 -3.41 8.57 11.58
C SER A 16 -4.34 7.87 10.58
N HIS A 17 -4.98 6.79 11.01
CA HIS A 17 -5.99 6.11 10.21
C HIS A 17 -7.32 6.88 10.30
N ASP A 18 -7.88 7.27 9.16
CA ASP A 18 -9.18 7.94 9.13
C ASP A 18 -10.29 6.98 9.60
N ILE A 19 -11.18 7.47 10.46
CA ILE A 19 -12.32 6.68 10.98
C ILE A 19 -13.26 6.21 9.86
N ASP A 20 -13.21 6.85 8.68
CA ASP A 20 -14.04 6.54 7.52
C ASP A 20 -13.24 6.14 6.27
N MET A 21 -11.95 5.75 6.40
CA MET A 21 -11.07 5.43 5.26
C MET A 21 -11.69 4.39 4.31
N ARG A 22 -12.39 3.39 4.84
CA ARG A 22 -13.06 2.35 4.03
C ARG A 22 -14.11 2.88 3.05
N ASN A 23 -14.60 4.10 3.30
CA ASN A 23 -15.66 4.77 2.57
C ASN A 23 -15.14 5.83 1.60
N ASP A 24 -13.84 6.11 1.60
CA ASP A 24 -13.18 6.88 0.55
C ASP A 24 -13.49 6.26 -0.82
N ILE A 25 -13.70 7.12 -1.82
CA ILE A 25 -14.13 6.69 -3.15
C ILE A 25 -13.10 5.78 -3.84
N LYS A 26 -11.79 6.01 -3.62
CA LYS A 26 -10.71 5.19 -4.16
C LYS A 26 -10.70 3.82 -3.51
N VAL A 27 -10.85 3.78 -2.19
CA VAL A 27 -10.90 2.54 -1.42
C VAL A 27 -12.16 1.72 -1.76
N LYS A 28 -13.31 2.38 -1.94
CA LYS A 28 -14.53 1.73 -2.44
C LYS A 28 -14.35 1.16 -3.85
N ALA A 29 -13.67 1.87 -4.73
CA ALA A 29 -13.40 1.39 -6.08
C ALA A 29 -12.50 0.15 -6.08
N LEU A 30 -11.42 0.17 -5.29
CA LEU A 30 -10.56 -1.01 -5.07
C LEU A 30 -11.38 -2.19 -4.54
N ARG A 31 -12.21 -1.95 -3.52
CA ARG A 31 -13.05 -3.00 -2.93
C ARG A 31 -14.11 -3.55 -3.88
N ARG A 32 -14.61 -2.74 -4.80
CA ARG A 32 -15.57 -3.19 -5.82
C ARG A 32 -14.94 -4.15 -6.81
N LYS A 33 -13.65 -3.96 -7.15
CA LYS A 33 -12.95 -4.80 -8.13
C LYS A 33 -12.24 -6.00 -7.50
N PHE A 34 -11.58 -5.79 -6.37
CA PHE A 34 -10.71 -6.78 -5.73
C PHE A 34 -11.23 -7.24 -4.36
N SER A 35 -12.50 -6.97 -4.04
CA SER A 35 -13.12 -7.34 -2.76
C SER A 35 -12.30 -6.87 -1.55
N HIS A 36 -12.11 -7.70 -0.54
CA HIS A 36 -11.32 -7.38 0.64
C HIS A 36 -9.81 -7.28 0.35
N THR A 37 -9.30 -7.96 -0.68
CA THR A 37 -7.88 -7.93 -1.06
C THR A 37 -7.43 -6.51 -1.43
N GLY A 38 -8.24 -5.77 -2.19
CA GLY A 38 -7.92 -4.38 -2.54
C GLY A 38 -7.85 -3.44 -1.33
N TYR A 39 -8.65 -3.69 -0.28
CA TYR A 39 -8.56 -2.94 0.98
C TYR A 39 -7.32 -3.33 1.78
N ALA A 40 -7.02 -4.63 1.88
CA ALA A 40 -5.85 -5.12 2.59
C ALA A 40 -4.55 -4.57 1.97
N VAL A 41 -4.40 -4.67 0.64
CA VAL A 41 -3.23 -4.12 -0.08
C VAL A 41 -3.11 -2.62 0.11
N TRP A 42 -4.22 -1.86 0.13
CA TRP A 42 -4.16 -0.43 0.46
C TRP A 42 -3.55 -0.17 1.84
N CYS A 43 -4.00 -0.89 2.88
CA CYS A 43 -3.45 -0.76 4.22
C CYS A 43 -1.98 -1.19 4.29
N PHE A 44 -1.62 -2.32 3.66
CA PHE A 44 -0.24 -2.81 3.66
C PHE A 44 0.70 -1.84 2.97
N MET A 45 0.26 -1.20 1.88
CA MET A 45 1.05 -0.14 1.24
C MET A 45 1.25 1.07 2.14
N LEU A 46 0.23 1.51 2.89
CA LEU A 46 0.41 2.60 3.85
C LEU A 46 1.46 2.24 4.91
N GLU A 47 1.37 1.04 5.49
CA GLU A 47 2.34 0.53 6.46
C GLU A 47 3.75 0.43 5.87
N TYR A 48 3.89 -0.15 4.68
CA TYR A 48 5.17 -0.28 3.98
C TYR A 48 5.80 1.09 3.70
N LEU A 49 5.01 2.05 3.21
CA LEU A 49 5.49 3.40 2.92
C LEU A 49 5.92 4.14 4.19
N THR A 50 5.30 3.89 5.34
CA THR A 50 5.76 4.50 6.61
C THR A 50 7.17 4.05 7.02
N ASP A 51 7.57 2.84 6.62
CA ASP A 51 8.91 2.30 6.83
C ASP A 51 9.92 2.76 5.77
N CYS A 52 9.45 3.40 4.70
CA CYS A 52 10.27 3.91 3.61
C CYS A 52 10.74 5.34 3.88
N THR A 53 11.91 5.68 3.32
CA THR A 53 12.43 7.05 3.37
C THR A 53 11.51 7.96 2.55
N ASN A 54 11.06 9.07 3.12
CA ASN A 54 10.14 10.03 2.49
C ASN A 54 8.83 9.43 1.93
N PHE A 55 8.37 8.27 2.41
CA PHE A 55 7.21 7.56 1.84
C PHE A 55 7.38 7.22 0.36
N GLU A 56 8.61 6.95 -0.06
CA GLU A 56 8.95 6.63 -1.45
C GLU A 56 9.79 5.35 -1.50
N PHE A 57 9.59 4.59 -2.57
CA PHE A 57 10.39 3.40 -2.86
C PHE A 57 10.47 3.19 -4.37
N ASP A 58 11.47 2.43 -4.82
CA ASP A 58 11.62 2.08 -6.23
C ASP A 58 10.68 0.93 -6.59
N TYR A 59 9.67 1.21 -7.43
CA TYR A 59 8.64 0.25 -7.84
C TYR A 59 9.00 -0.53 -9.11
N ASN A 60 10.15 -1.21 -9.07
CA ASN A 60 10.66 -2.06 -10.15
C ASN A 60 10.14 -3.52 -10.06
N GLU A 61 10.46 -4.36 -11.05
CA GLU A 61 10.01 -5.77 -11.09
C GLU A 61 10.37 -6.57 -9.84
N VAL A 62 11.57 -6.36 -9.28
CA VAL A 62 12.00 -7.08 -8.07
C VAL A 62 11.18 -6.65 -6.87
N SER A 63 10.98 -5.34 -6.66
CA SER A 63 10.15 -4.83 -5.58
C SER A 63 8.69 -5.32 -5.67
N GLN A 64 8.17 -5.45 -6.90
CA GLN A 64 6.82 -5.95 -7.15
C GLN A 64 6.67 -7.41 -6.71
N GLU A 65 7.64 -8.27 -7.06
CA GLU A 65 7.63 -9.67 -6.62
C GLU A 65 7.78 -9.80 -5.09
N LEU A 66 8.64 -8.96 -4.49
CA LEU A 66 8.83 -8.96 -3.03
C LEU A 66 7.57 -8.51 -2.30
N LEU A 67 6.92 -7.43 -2.73
CA LEU A 67 5.66 -6.96 -2.17
C LEU A 67 4.53 -7.97 -2.39
N ALA A 68 4.46 -8.59 -3.57
CA ALA A 68 3.46 -9.61 -3.87
C ALA A 68 3.60 -10.82 -2.94
N SER A 69 4.84 -11.26 -2.70
CA SER A 69 5.14 -12.33 -1.76
C SER A 69 4.83 -11.94 -0.30
N ASP A 70 5.08 -10.70 0.10
CA ASP A 70 4.80 -10.21 1.46
C ASP A 70 3.30 -10.09 1.72
N PHE A 71 2.55 -9.58 0.73
CA PHE A 71 1.12 -9.34 0.83
C PHE A 71 0.26 -10.58 0.54
N ASP A 72 0.91 -11.72 0.23
CA ASP A 72 0.27 -12.98 -0.14
C ASP A 72 -0.75 -12.83 -1.29
N VAL A 73 -0.33 -12.16 -2.37
CA VAL A 73 -1.13 -11.95 -3.58
C VAL A 73 -0.33 -12.27 -4.83
N PRO A 74 -0.95 -12.76 -5.92
CA PRO A 74 -0.25 -12.90 -7.19
C PRO A 74 0.32 -11.56 -7.68
N VAL A 75 1.56 -11.52 -8.15
CA VAL A 75 2.21 -10.29 -8.63
C VAL A 75 1.41 -9.57 -9.73
N ALA A 76 0.72 -10.34 -10.59
CA ALA A 76 -0.16 -9.79 -11.61
C ALA A 76 -1.37 -9.05 -11.01
N GLU A 77 -1.96 -9.59 -9.94
CA GLU A 77 -3.06 -8.96 -9.21
C GLU A 77 -2.57 -7.74 -8.43
N LEU A 78 -1.41 -7.82 -7.77
CA LEU A 78 -0.79 -6.66 -7.10
C LEU A 78 -0.55 -5.49 -8.07
N ARG A 79 0.00 -5.78 -9.26
CA ARG A 79 0.20 -4.79 -10.32
C ARG A 79 -1.12 -4.13 -10.71
N GLU A 80 -2.17 -4.92 -10.87
CA GLU A 80 -3.49 -4.40 -11.21
C GLU A 80 -4.08 -3.53 -10.10
N ILE A 81 -3.92 -3.94 -8.84
CA ILE A 81 -4.35 -3.18 -7.65
C ILE A 81 -3.59 -1.85 -7.54
N ILE A 82 -2.28 -1.83 -7.75
CA ILE A 82 -1.44 -0.62 -7.61
C ILE A 82 -1.61 0.34 -8.79
N VAL A 83 -1.80 -0.16 -10.01
CA VAL A 83 -1.97 0.68 -11.21
C VAL A 83 -3.39 1.27 -11.29
N GLN A 84 -4.43 0.53 -10.88
CA GLN A 84 -5.81 1.02 -10.96
C GLN A 84 -6.13 2.34 -10.23
N PRO A 85 -5.59 2.68 -9.04
CA PRO A 85 -5.89 3.95 -8.38
C PRO A 85 -5.50 5.18 -9.21
N SER A 86 -4.63 5.03 -10.22
CA SER A 86 -4.29 6.10 -11.17
C SER A 86 -5.37 6.35 -12.25
N ALA A 87 -6.20 5.35 -12.57
CA ALA A 87 -7.23 5.46 -13.61
C ALA A 87 -8.54 6.12 -13.14
N ILE A 88 -8.63 6.48 -11.85
CA ILE A 88 -9.78 7.16 -11.24
C ILE A 88 -9.44 8.63 -10.91
N ALA A 89 -8.25 9.09 -11.30
CA ALA A 89 -7.84 10.49 -11.17
C ALA A 89 -8.12 11.26 -12.46
N TYR A 90 -9.25 11.99 -12.46
CA TYR A 90 -9.69 13.06 -13.38
C TYR A 90 -10.12 12.66 -14.79
#